data_AF-A0A0F2R2J0-F1
#
_entry.id   AF-A0A0F2R2J0-F1
#
_cell.length_a   1.000
_cell.length_b   1.000
_cell.length_c   1.000
_cell.angle_alpha   90.00
_cell.angle_beta   90.00
_cell.angle_gamma   90.00
#
_symmetry.space_group_name_H-M   'P 1'
#
loop_
_entity.id
_entity.type
_entity.pdbx_description
1 polymer ?
#
loop_
_entity_poly.entity_id
_entity_poly.type
_entity_poly.pdbx_seq_one_letter_code
_entity_poly.pdbx_strand_id
1 'polypeptide(L)'
;MLRLGSPSSETREMDLDDIFHSRLKLMIIMAKAYMNGYPLGEHRRRAMLENARHVESESIDLDSTVGGLQSQPHSCVDYDHVFYQRVKLLAVMVKAVAKGFPMGEHRIAAMHENLDSICQTLMFNSQPEDLAFLKVA
;
A
#
# COMPACT_ATOMS: atom_id res chain seq x y z
N MET A 1 -14.66 3.97 -29.31
CA MET A 1 -14.38 4.00 -27.86
C MET A 1 -13.68 5.32 -27.58
N LEU A 2 -14.31 6.25 -26.87
CA LEU A 2 -13.70 7.53 -26.50
C LEU A 2 -12.65 7.26 -25.42
N ARG A 3 -11.39 7.53 -25.73
CA ARG A 3 -10.29 7.42 -24.76
C ARG A 3 -10.32 8.68 -23.89
N LEU A 4 -10.98 8.59 -22.73
CA LEU A 4 -10.93 9.60 -21.68
C LEU A 4 -9.63 9.40 -20.91
N GLY A 5 -8.65 10.26 -21.15
CA GLY A 5 -7.40 10.32 -20.42
C GLY A 5 -6.87 11.75 -20.43
N SER A 6 -6.02 12.08 -19.47
CA SER A 6 -5.35 13.38 -19.41
C SER A 6 -4.60 13.65 -20.71
N PRO A 7 -4.52 14.90 -21.17
CA PRO A 7 -3.66 15.26 -22.29
C PRO A 7 -2.21 14.84 -21.99
N SER A 8 -1.43 14.49 -23.01
CA SER A 8 -0.06 13.97 -22.85
C SER A 8 0.89 14.93 -22.12
N SER A 9 0.55 16.21 -22.04
CA SER A 9 1.26 17.22 -21.25
C SER A 9 1.05 17.08 -19.74
N GLU A 10 -0.01 16.40 -19.31
CA GLU A 10 -0.38 16.18 -17.90
C GLU A 10 -0.11 14.74 -17.44
N THR A 11 0.43 13.89 -18.32
CA THR A 11 0.83 12.52 -17.97
C THR A 11 2.29 12.48 -17.59
N ARG A 12 2.58 12.16 -16.31
CA ARG A 12 3.92 11.81 -15.83
C ARG A 12 4.15 10.31 -16.01
N GLU A 13 5.38 9.92 -16.32
CA GLU A 13 5.78 8.51 -16.28
C GLU A 13 5.75 8.01 -14.83
N MET A 14 5.13 6.85 -14.60
CA MET A 14 5.09 6.24 -13.26
C MET A 14 6.46 5.67 -12.93
N ASP A 15 7.04 6.11 -11.83
CA ASP A 15 8.24 5.50 -11.26
C ASP A 15 7.90 4.31 -10.34
N LEU A 16 8.95 3.63 -9.84
CA LEU A 16 8.77 2.47 -8.95
C LEU A 16 8.07 2.86 -7.64
N ASP A 17 8.32 4.07 -7.14
CA ASP A 17 7.69 4.57 -5.92
C ASP A 17 6.19 4.80 -6.14
N ASP A 18 5.77 5.35 -7.27
CA ASP A 18 4.36 5.49 -7.63
C ASP A 18 3.64 4.14 -7.65
N ILE A 19 4.29 3.13 -8.23
CA ILE A 19 3.76 1.76 -8.29
C ILE A 19 3.64 1.19 -6.88
N PHE A 20 4.69 1.30 -6.07
CA PHE A 20 4.68 0.85 -4.68
C PHE A 20 3.56 1.51 -3.88
N HIS A 21 3.44 2.84 -3.94
CA HIS A 21 2.41 3.59 -3.23
C HIS A 21 1.00 3.21 -3.69
N SER A 22 0.79 3.08 -5.00
CA SER A 22 -0.50 2.67 -5.56
C SER A 22 -0.91 1.27 -5.06
N ARG A 23 0.06 0.33 -5.05
CA ARG A 23 -0.13 -1.03 -4.57
C ARG A 23 -0.36 -1.08 -3.06
N LEU A 24 0.36 -0.27 -2.28
CA LEU A 24 0.15 -0.14 -0.84
C LEU A 24 -1.23 0.45 -0.52
N LYS A 25 -1.63 1.55 -1.17
CA LYS A 25 -2.96 2.17 -1.03
C LYS A 25 -4.07 1.15 -1.34
N LEU A 26 -3.93 0.37 -2.42
CA LEU A 26 -4.88 -0.71 -2.75
C LEU A 26 -4.89 -1.81 -1.67
N MET A 27 -3.74 -2.20 -1.13
CA MET A 27 -3.65 -3.19 -0.04
C MET A 27 -4.41 -2.72 1.20
N ILE A 28 -4.24 -1.45 1.59
CA ILE A 28 -4.92 -0.82 2.72
C ILE A 28 -6.44 -0.84 2.50
N ILE A 29 -6.91 -0.48 1.31
CA ILE A 29 -8.35 -0.49 0.99
C ILE A 29 -8.92 -1.90 1.11
N MET A 30 -8.26 -2.90 0.52
CA MET A 30 -8.72 -4.30 0.60
C MET A 30 -8.71 -4.83 2.03
N ALA A 31 -7.68 -4.50 2.80
CA ALA A 31 -7.56 -4.84 4.20
C ALA A 31 -8.71 -4.22 5.02
N LYS A 32 -8.95 -2.90 4.90
CA LYS A 32 -10.06 -2.21 5.58
C LYS A 32 -11.42 -2.79 5.17
N ALA A 33 -11.62 -3.11 3.89
CA ALA A 33 -12.84 -3.77 3.45
C ALA A 33 -13.03 -5.13 4.14
N TYR A 34 -11.99 -5.96 4.22
CA TYR A 34 -12.09 -7.21 4.96
C TYR A 34 -12.47 -6.99 6.43
N MET A 35 -11.80 -6.05 7.11
CA MET A 35 -12.04 -5.74 8.52
C MET A 35 -13.46 -5.24 8.80
N ASN A 36 -14.07 -4.56 7.83
CA ASN A 36 -15.46 -4.11 7.89
C ASN A 36 -16.49 -5.20 7.50
N GLY A 37 -16.07 -6.46 7.39
CA GLY A 37 -16.96 -7.59 7.11
C GLY A 37 -17.36 -7.73 5.64
N TYR A 38 -16.70 -7.04 4.71
CA TYR A 38 -17.00 -7.22 3.29
C TYR A 38 -16.52 -8.59 2.80
N PRO A 39 -17.35 -9.32 2.03
CA PRO A 39 -17.03 -10.70 1.65
C PRO A 39 -15.84 -10.77 0.69
N LEU A 40 -14.95 -11.74 0.94
CA LEU A 40 -13.81 -12.04 0.10
C LEU A 40 -14.15 -13.16 -0.90
N GLY A 41 -14.72 -12.77 -2.04
CA GLY A 41 -14.86 -13.66 -3.20
C GLY A 41 -13.49 -14.12 -3.74
N GLU A 42 -13.49 -15.14 -4.60
CA GLU A 42 -12.26 -15.75 -5.14
C GLU A 42 -11.33 -14.72 -5.81
N HIS A 43 -11.90 -13.86 -6.67
CA HIS A 43 -11.14 -12.80 -7.34
C HIS A 43 -10.49 -11.82 -6.36
N ARG A 44 -11.22 -11.41 -5.31
CA ARG A 44 -10.69 -10.48 -4.28
C ARG A 44 -9.55 -11.13 -3.50
N ARG A 45 -9.70 -12.41 -3.11
CA ARG A 45 -8.61 -13.16 -2.44
C ARG A 45 -7.37 -13.26 -3.30
N ARG A 46 -7.53 -13.55 -4.60
CA ARG A 46 -6.40 -13.62 -5.53
C ARG A 46 -5.70 -12.28 -5.69
N ALA A 47 -6.47 -11.20 -5.87
CA ALA A 47 -5.95 -9.84 -5.95
C ALA A 47 -5.20 -9.43 -4.66
N MET A 48 -5.76 -9.75 -3.48
CA MET A 48 -5.08 -9.52 -2.21
C MET A 48 -3.75 -10.26 -2.11
N LEU A 49 -3.68 -11.52 -2.53
CA LEU A 49 -2.44 -12.30 -2.49
C LEU A 49 -1.37 -11.74 -3.44
N GLU A 50 -1.74 -11.43 -4.67
CA GLU A 50 -0.83 -10.89 -5.67
C GLU A 50 -0.30 -9.52 -5.22
N ASN A 51 -1.20 -8.65 -4.79
CA ASN A 51 -0.85 -7.31 -4.33
C ASN A 51 0.04 -7.34 -3.09
N ALA A 52 -0.25 -8.22 -2.11
CA ALA A 52 0.55 -8.35 -0.92
C ALA A 52 1.96 -8.93 -1.19
N ARG A 53 2.10 -9.85 -2.15
CA ARG A 53 3.42 -10.36 -2.57
C ARG A 53 4.28 -9.26 -3.16
N HIS A 54 3.68 -8.42 -4.02
CA HIS A 54 4.41 -7.33 -4.65
C HIS A 54 4.83 -6.26 -3.64
N VAL A 55 3.92 -5.84 -2.76
CA VAL A 55 4.26 -4.86 -1.71
C VAL A 55 5.34 -5.41 -0.76
N GLU A 56 5.27 -6.70 -0.42
CA GLU A 56 6.29 -7.34 0.41
C GLU A 56 7.67 -7.35 -0.26
N SER A 57 7.78 -7.74 -1.54
CA SER A 57 9.07 -7.76 -2.24
C SER A 57 9.70 -6.38 -2.32
N GLU A 58 8.94 -5.38 -2.78
CA GLU A 58 9.43 -4.00 -2.90
C GLU A 58 9.84 -3.42 -1.54
N SER A 59 9.09 -3.74 -0.48
CA SER A 59 9.44 -3.28 0.88
C SER A 59 10.73 -3.89 1.45
N ILE A 60 11.20 -5.03 0.92
CA ILE A 60 12.49 -5.62 1.30
C ILE A 60 13.62 -4.87 0.59
N ASP A 61 13.44 -4.61 -0.70
CA ASP A 61 14.43 -3.94 -1.53
C ASP A 61 14.64 -2.48 -1.06
N LEU A 62 13.57 -1.76 -0.74
CA LEU A 62 13.61 -0.40 -0.18
C LEU A 62 14.27 -0.34 1.21
N ASP A 63 13.94 -1.28 2.10
CA ASP A 63 14.55 -1.37 3.45
C ASP A 63 16.07 -1.69 3.38
N SER A 64 16.50 -2.48 2.40
CA SER A 64 17.92 -2.80 2.19
C SER A 64 18.71 -1.64 1.57
N THR A 65 18.06 -0.81 0.75
CA THR A 65 18.68 0.35 0.08
C THR A 65 18.99 1.47 1.07
N VAL A 66 18.20 1.61 2.15
CA VAL A 66 18.48 2.54 3.28
C VAL A 66 19.74 2.14 4.06
N GLY A 67 20.16 0.87 3.99
CA GLY A 67 21.32 0.34 4.73
C GLY A 67 22.67 0.41 4.01
N GLY A 68 22.70 0.66 2.70
CA GLY A 68 23.94 0.61 1.93
C GLY A 68 23.86 1.31 0.58
N LEU A 69 24.72 2.32 0.40
CA LEU A 69 24.95 3.15 -0.79
C LEU A 69 23.89 4.22 -1.11
N GLN A 70 24.31 5.48 -0.88
CA GLN A 70 23.79 6.66 -1.55
C GLN A 70 23.66 6.41 -3.06
N SER A 71 22.43 6.29 -3.55
CA SER A 71 22.14 6.23 -4.99
C SER A 71 20.94 7.12 -5.28
N GLN A 72 21.24 8.38 -5.57
CA GLN A 72 20.39 9.43 -6.19
C GLN A 72 19.05 9.78 -5.51
N PRO A 73 18.74 11.09 -5.34
CA PRO A 73 17.48 11.54 -4.76
C PRO A 73 16.38 11.46 -5.82
N HIS A 74 15.80 10.29 -6.01
CA HIS A 74 14.64 10.12 -6.88
C HIS A 74 13.34 9.78 -6.14
N SER A 75 13.36 9.63 -4.82
CA SER A 75 12.12 9.52 -4.03
C SER A 75 11.77 10.86 -3.38
N CYS A 76 10.50 11.25 -3.54
CA CYS A 76 9.93 12.46 -2.95
C CYS A 76 9.64 12.29 -1.45
N VAL A 77 9.68 11.07 -0.93
CA VAL A 77 9.36 10.75 0.47
C VAL A 77 10.24 9.61 0.96
N ASP A 78 11.13 9.93 1.90
CA ASP A 78 11.95 8.92 2.57
C ASP A 78 11.20 8.44 3.83
N TYR A 79 10.74 7.19 3.84
CA TYR A 79 10.09 6.58 5.00
C TYR A 79 11.12 5.86 5.88
N ASP A 80 10.87 5.82 7.18
CA ASP A 80 11.75 5.10 8.10
C ASP A 80 11.61 3.57 7.98
N HIS A 81 12.62 2.84 8.47
CA HIS A 81 12.62 1.38 8.53
C HIS A 81 11.40 0.81 9.29
N VAL A 82 10.87 1.56 10.26
CA VAL A 82 9.69 1.15 11.04
C VAL A 82 8.44 1.10 10.15
N PHE A 83 8.27 2.06 9.25
CA PHE A 83 7.19 2.06 8.26
C PHE A 83 7.26 0.82 7.36
N TYR A 84 8.43 0.52 6.80
CA TYR A 84 8.59 -0.66 5.94
C TYR A 84 8.33 -1.97 6.70
N GLN A 85 8.74 -2.07 7.97
CA GLN A 85 8.41 -3.22 8.82
C GLN A 85 6.89 -3.37 9.04
N ARG A 86 6.18 -2.25 9.27
CA ARG A 86 4.71 -2.25 9.40
C ARG A 86 4.02 -2.66 8.09
N VAL A 87 4.52 -2.18 6.94
CA VAL A 87 4.04 -2.58 5.61
C VAL A 87 4.24 -4.08 5.38
N LYS A 88 5.42 -4.63 5.71
CA LYS A 88 5.71 -6.07 5.65
C LYS A 88 4.74 -6.86 6.52
N LEU A 89 4.53 -6.43 7.77
CA LEU A 89 3.56 -7.06 8.68
C LEU A 89 2.15 -7.06 8.08
N LEU A 90 1.71 -5.94 7.50
CA LEU A 90 0.40 -5.84 6.85
C LEU A 90 0.29 -6.83 5.69
N ALA A 91 1.32 -6.93 4.84
CA ALA A 91 1.34 -7.88 3.74
C ALA A 91 1.22 -9.34 4.22
N VAL A 92 1.90 -9.70 5.31
CA VAL A 92 1.78 -11.02 5.95
C VAL A 92 0.35 -11.28 6.43
N MET A 93 -0.25 -10.31 7.11
CA MET A 93 -1.63 -10.40 7.62
C MET A 93 -2.65 -10.54 6.49
N VAL A 94 -2.54 -9.72 5.44
CA VAL A 94 -3.39 -9.77 4.24
C VAL A 94 -3.28 -11.12 3.53
N LYS A 95 -2.06 -11.66 3.38
CA LYS A 95 -1.86 -13.01 2.82
C LYS A 95 -2.53 -14.08 3.66
N ALA A 96 -2.47 -13.98 4.99
CA ALA A 96 -3.12 -14.94 5.88
C ALA A 96 -4.65 -14.91 5.71
N VAL A 97 -5.24 -13.72 5.72
CA VAL A 97 -6.66 -13.50 5.45
C VAL A 97 -7.07 -14.08 4.10
N ALA A 98 -6.34 -13.74 3.04
CA ALA A 98 -6.69 -14.16 1.68
C ALA A 98 -6.56 -15.69 1.47
N LYS A 99 -5.72 -16.37 2.25
CA LYS A 99 -5.64 -17.84 2.30
C LYS A 99 -6.73 -18.49 3.15
N GLY A 100 -7.58 -17.70 3.81
CA GLY A 100 -8.68 -18.19 4.64
C GLY A 100 -8.27 -18.57 6.06
N PHE A 101 -7.10 -18.12 6.54
CA PHE A 101 -6.74 -18.33 7.93
C PHE A 101 -7.62 -17.47 8.84
N PRO A 102 -8.20 -18.03 9.91
CA PRO A 102 -9.02 -17.27 10.83
C PRO A 102 -8.18 -16.24 11.58
N MET A 103 -8.72 -15.03 11.70
CA MET A 103 -8.21 -14.02 12.62
C MET A 103 -9.07 -14.01 13.88
N GLY A 104 -8.44 -14.31 15.02
CA GLY A 104 -9.05 -14.06 16.32
C GLY A 104 -9.01 -12.57 16.67
N GLU A 105 -9.74 -12.19 17.72
CA GLU A 105 -9.91 -10.79 18.15
C GLU A 105 -8.57 -10.04 18.29
N HIS A 106 -7.55 -10.65 18.90
CA HIS A 106 -6.23 -10.03 19.03
C HIS A 106 -5.55 -9.75 17.69
N ARG A 107 -5.71 -10.64 16.70
CA ARG A 107 -5.13 -10.44 15.36
C ARG A 107 -5.87 -9.35 14.59
N ILE A 108 -7.19 -9.26 14.79
CA ILE A 108 -8.03 -8.19 14.23
C ILE A 108 -7.59 -6.84 14.81
N ALA A 109 -7.46 -6.75 16.13
CA ALA A 109 -6.98 -5.53 16.80
C ALA A 109 -5.59 -5.10 16.31
N ALA A 110 -4.63 -6.04 16.26
CA ALA A 110 -3.29 -5.78 15.74
C ALA A 110 -3.30 -5.31 14.27
N MET A 111 -4.21 -5.85 13.44
CA MET A 111 -4.34 -5.44 12.05
C MET A 111 -4.87 -4.01 11.93
N HIS A 112 -5.84 -3.64 12.78
CA HIS A 112 -6.34 -2.27 12.87
C HIS A 112 -5.25 -1.29 13.28
N GLU A 113 -4.54 -1.56 14.37
CA GLU A 113 -3.46 -0.70 14.87
C GLU A 113 -2.36 -0.51 13.81
N ASN A 114 -1.99 -1.59 13.11
CA ASN A 114 -0.99 -1.53 12.05
C ASN A 114 -1.47 -0.71 10.85
N LEU A 115 -2.72 -0.91 10.42
CA LEU A 115 -3.35 -0.13 9.34
C LEU A 115 -3.41 1.36 9.67
N ASP A 116 -3.81 1.71 10.90
CA ASP A 116 -3.95 3.09 11.32
C ASP A 116 -2.60 3.79 11.36
N SER A 117 -1.55 3.12 11.87
CA SER A 117 -0.21 3.67 11.85
C SER A 117 0.31 3.90 10.42
N ILE A 118 0.12 2.93 9.51
CA ILE A 118 0.53 3.09 8.11
C ILE A 118 -0.23 4.26 7.47
N CYS A 119 -1.55 4.34 7.69
CA CYS A 119 -2.37 5.44 7.16
C CYS A 119 -1.92 6.80 7.70
N GLN A 120 -1.60 6.90 8.99
CA GLN A 120 -1.09 8.13 9.59
C GLN A 120 0.21 8.56 8.91
N THR A 121 1.20 7.66 8.80
CA THR A 121 2.47 7.96 8.13
C THR A 121 2.26 8.38 6.67
N LEU A 122 1.38 7.70 5.93
CA LEU A 122 1.04 8.08 4.56
C LEU A 122 0.39 9.46 4.48
N MET A 123 -0.57 9.78 5.37
CA MET A 123 -1.26 11.08 5.37
C MET A 123 -0.31 12.25 5.65
N PHE A 124 0.60 12.10 6.62
CA PHE A 124 1.57 13.16 6.95
C PHE A 124 2.64 13.36 5.88
N ASN A 125 2.88 12.34 5.05
CA ASN A 125 3.85 12.38 3.98
C ASN A 125 3.22 12.58 2.59
N SER A 126 1.89 12.75 2.51
CA SER A 126 1.19 13.02 1.24
C SER A 126 1.44 14.47 0.82
N GLN A 127 1.93 14.67 -0.41
CA GLN A 127 2.01 16.01 -1.00
C GLN A 127 0.59 16.63 -1.13
N PRO A 128 0.45 17.96 -1.06
CA PRO A 128 -0.85 18.65 -1.22
C PRO A 128 -1.56 18.31 -2.54
N GLU A 129 -0.79 17.93 -3.56
CA GLU A 129 -1.23 17.58 -4.92
C GLU A 129 -2.03 16.27 -4.93
N ASP A 130 -1.69 15.29 -4.08
CA ASP A 130 -2.42 14.02 -3.92
C ASP A 130 -3.83 14.23 -3.31
N LEU A 131 -3.99 15.27 -2.48
CA LEU A 131 -5.27 15.61 -1.84
C LEU A 131 -6.21 16.36 -2.78
N ALA A 132 -5.68 17.02 -3.81
CA ALA A 132 -6.49 17.75 -4.80
C ALA A 132 -7.34 16.79 -5.66
N PHE A 133 -6.86 15.57 -5.91
CA PHE A 133 -7.58 14.55 -6.67
C PHE A 133 -8.83 14.00 -5.95
N LEU A 134 -8.84 14.04 -4.61
CA LEU A 134 -9.97 13.57 -3.78
C LEU A 134 -11.09 14.60 -3.62
N LYS A 135 -10.90 15.84 -4.09
CA LYS A 135 -11.86 16.94 -3.91
C LYS A 135 -12.92 17.05 -5.02
N VAL A 136 -13.01 16.06 -5.90
CA VAL A 136 -14.03 16.00 -6.95
C VAL A 136 -14.93 14.79 -6.73
N ALA A 137 -15.79 14.89 -5.71
CA ALA A 137 -16.99 14.08 -5.53
C ALA A 137 -18.04 14.88 -4.78
#